data_AF-A0A2S3XWE9-F1
#
_entry.id   AF-A0A2S3XWE9-F1
#
_cell.length_a   1.000
_cell.length_b   1.000
_cell.length_c   1.000
_cell.angle_alpha   90.00
_cell.angle_beta   90.00
_cell.angle_gamma   90.00
#
_symmetry.space_group_name_H-M   'P 1'
#
loop_
_entity.id
_entity.type
_entity.pdbx_description
1 polymer ?
#
loop_
_entity_poly.entity_id
_entity_poly.type
_entity_poly.pdbx_seq_one_letter_code
_entity_poly.pdbx_strand_id
1 'polypeptide(L)'
;MDRHSRRNSRNSQPAEAATTLHFIAKDPETNGDHCPTIWFDDEAGEFVIQGWKADAALQAKCLDAGPIPENESVVRLPVRMAEALKEVLDAAARAAAVR
;
A
#
# COMPACT_ATOMS: atom_id res chain seq x y z
N MET A 1 59.34 -10.56 -7.77
CA MET A 1 59.04 -9.12 -7.54
C MET A 1 58.30 -8.67 -8.80
N ASP A 2 57.06 -8.16 -8.80
CA ASP A 2 56.47 -7.17 -7.91
C ASP A 2 54.97 -7.35 -7.65
N ARG A 3 54.59 -6.97 -6.42
CA ARG A 3 53.23 -6.96 -5.86
C ARG A 3 52.63 -5.57 -6.06
N HIS A 4 51.51 -5.44 -6.75
CA HIS A 4 50.58 -4.30 -6.60
C HIS A 4 49.18 -4.82 -6.98
N SER A 5 48.44 -5.49 -6.10
CA SER A 5 47.62 -4.87 -5.04
C SER A 5 46.96 -3.57 -5.47
N ARG A 6 45.82 -3.66 -6.15
CA ARG A 6 44.72 -2.70 -5.97
C ARG A 6 43.45 -3.49 -5.67
N ARG A 7 43.13 -3.51 -4.38
CA ARG A 7 41.87 -3.96 -3.80
C ARG A 7 40.73 -3.28 -4.56
N ASN A 8 39.96 -4.03 -5.36
CA ASN A 8 38.66 -3.57 -5.80
C ASN A 8 37.78 -3.56 -4.55
N SER A 9 37.70 -2.39 -3.92
CA SER A 9 36.83 -2.13 -2.79
C SER A 9 35.40 -2.25 -3.33
N ARG A 10 34.88 -3.49 -3.32
CA ARG A 10 33.46 -3.76 -3.47
C ARG A 10 32.78 -3.01 -2.34
N ASN A 11 32.28 -1.83 -2.71
CA ASN A 11 31.42 -1.01 -1.90
C ASN A 11 30.27 -1.93 -1.47
N SER A 12 30.39 -2.45 -0.25
CA SER A 12 29.38 -3.30 0.36
C SER A 12 28.31 -2.36 0.85
N GLN A 13 27.55 -1.82 -0.10
CA GLN A 13 26.24 -1.27 0.22
C GLN A 13 25.39 -2.47 0.61
N PRO A 14 24.81 -2.51 1.83
CA PRO A 14 23.77 -3.49 2.09
C PRO A 14 22.70 -3.28 1.02
N ALA A 15 22.16 -4.36 0.47
CA ALA A 15 20.98 -4.29 -0.36
C ALA A 15 19.89 -3.60 0.47
N GLU A 16 19.64 -2.33 0.18
CA GLU A 16 18.43 -1.64 0.59
C GLU A 16 17.30 -2.54 0.08
N ALA A 17 16.55 -3.16 0.99
CA ALA A 17 15.35 -3.87 0.60
C ALA A 17 14.53 -2.88 -0.22
N ALA A 18 14.30 -3.18 -1.49
CA ALA A 18 13.60 -2.26 -2.38
C ALA A 18 12.13 -2.21 -1.94
N THR A 19 11.79 -1.24 -1.09
CA THR A 19 10.42 -0.93 -0.66
C THR A 19 9.56 -0.62 -1.88
N THR A 20 8.76 -1.58 -2.34
CA THR A 20 8.01 -1.41 -3.59
C THR A 20 6.53 -1.24 -3.29
N LEU A 21 6.10 0.03 -3.28
CA LEU A 21 4.69 0.38 -3.24
C LEU A 21 4.07 0.21 -4.64
N HIS A 22 3.29 -0.84 -4.82
CA HIS A 22 2.63 -1.18 -6.09
C HIS A 22 1.34 -0.40 -6.24
N PHE A 23 1.26 0.49 -7.23
CA PHE A 23 -0.01 1.11 -7.62
C PHE A 23 -0.92 0.08 -8.28
N ILE A 24 -2.17 -0.02 -7.81
CA ILE A 24 -3.16 -0.95 -8.36
C ILE A 24 -4.14 -0.20 -9.23
N ALA A 25 -4.91 0.72 -8.64
CA ALA A 25 -5.94 1.43 -9.36
C ALA A 25 -6.33 2.74 -8.67
N LYS A 26 -6.89 3.62 -9.48
CA LYS A 26 -7.52 4.88 -9.10
C LYS A 26 -8.94 4.89 -9.63
N ASP A 27 -9.84 5.53 -8.90
CA ASP A 27 -11.25 5.63 -9.28
C ASP A 27 -11.45 6.22 -10.70
N PRO A 28 -12.03 5.46 -11.64
CA PRO A 28 -12.15 5.85 -13.04
C PRO A 28 -13.22 6.91 -13.33
N GLU A 29 -14.14 7.16 -12.39
CA GLU A 29 -15.29 8.06 -12.60
C GLU A 29 -15.11 9.45 -11.95
N THR A 30 -13.87 9.88 -11.71
CA THR A 30 -13.62 11.10 -10.95
C THR A 30 -13.31 12.29 -11.86
N ASN A 31 -14.16 13.34 -11.79
CA ASN A 31 -14.05 14.58 -12.57
C ASN A 31 -13.38 15.75 -11.79
N GLY A 32 -12.72 15.48 -10.66
CA GLY A 32 -12.16 16.52 -9.76
C GLY A 32 -11.13 15.99 -8.75
N ASP A 33 -10.63 16.92 -7.92
CA ASP A 33 -9.60 16.67 -6.91
C ASP A 33 -10.06 15.66 -5.84
N HIS A 34 -9.18 14.70 -5.51
CA HIS A 34 -9.36 13.59 -4.56
C HIS A 34 -10.12 12.35 -5.09
N CYS A 35 -9.40 11.52 -5.84
CA CYS A 35 -9.90 10.22 -6.32
C CYS A 35 -9.41 9.10 -5.40
N PRO A 36 -10.30 8.22 -4.92
CA PRO A 36 -9.89 7.05 -4.17
C PRO A 36 -8.88 6.19 -4.94
N THR A 37 -7.87 5.67 -4.24
CA THR A 37 -6.72 4.98 -4.82
C THR A 37 -6.27 3.84 -3.92
N ILE A 38 -5.81 2.75 -4.54
CA ILE A 38 -5.34 1.54 -3.85
C ILE A 38 -3.91 1.24 -4.27
N TRP A 39 -3.07 0.94 -3.28
CA TRP A 39 -1.72 0.41 -3.46
C TRP A 39 -1.53 -0.85 -2.61
N PHE A 40 -0.51 -1.63 -2.94
CA PHE A 40 0.00 -2.73 -2.13
C PHE A 40 1.46 -2.48 -1.77
N ASP A 41 1.78 -2.50 -0.48
CA ASP A 41 3.15 -2.48 0.02
C ASP A 41 3.61 -3.92 0.21
N ASP A 42 4.51 -4.40 -0.65
CA ASP A 42 4.96 -5.79 -0.61
C ASP A 42 5.97 -6.10 0.50
N GLU A 43 6.69 -5.08 0.96
CA GLU A 43 7.64 -5.18 2.05
C GLU A 43 6.89 -5.32 3.38
N ALA A 44 5.99 -4.38 3.65
CA ALA A 44 5.14 -4.40 4.84
C ALA A 44 4.05 -5.49 4.76
N GLY A 45 3.67 -5.91 3.56
CA GLY A 45 2.54 -6.82 3.34
C GLY A 45 1.19 -6.15 3.63
N GLU A 46 1.09 -4.85 3.33
CA GLU A 46 -0.03 -4.00 3.71
C GLU A 46 -0.81 -3.49 2.49
N PHE A 47 -2.12 -3.34 2.66
CA PHE A 47 -2.95 -2.60 1.71
C PHE A 47 -2.98 -1.13 2.10
N VAL A 48 -2.59 -0.26 1.19
CA VAL A 48 -2.67 1.19 1.40
C VAL A 48 -3.84 1.73 0.59
N ILE A 49 -4.80 2.36 1.27
CA ILE A 49 -6.05 2.81 0.65
C ILE A 49 -6.28 4.29 0.97
N GLN A 50 -6.39 5.10 -0.08
CA GLN A 50 -6.89 6.46 0.01
C GLN A 50 -8.37 6.48 -0.37
N GLY A 51 -9.21 7.11 0.44
CA GLY A 51 -10.63 7.30 0.18
C GLY A 51 -11.16 8.60 0.79
N TRP A 52 -12.47 8.80 0.73
CA TRP A 52 -13.10 9.97 1.36
C TRP A 52 -13.27 9.73 2.86
N LYS A 53 -13.03 10.74 3.69
CA LYS A 53 -13.25 10.60 5.14
C LYS A 53 -14.71 10.31 5.44
N ALA A 54 -14.97 9.42 6.40
CA ALA A 54 -16.30 9.26 6.97
C ALA A 54 -16.75 10.56 7.64
N ASP A 55 -18.05 10.88 7.54
CA ASP A 55 -18.65 11.89 8.39
C ASP A 55 -18.89 11.33 9.81
N ALA A 56 -19.23 12.21 10.75
CA ALA A 56 -19.42 11.84 12.15
C ALA A 56 -20.54 10.79 12.34
N ALA A 57 -21.59 10.82 11.52
CA ALA A 57 -22.70 9.88 11.62
C ALA A 57 -22.29 8.48 11.16
N LEU A 58 -21.53 8.39 10.07
CA LEU A 58 -20.97 7.12 9.60
C LEU A 58 -19.91 6.59 10.57
N GLN A 59 -19.03 7.46 11.07
CA GLN A 59 -18.01 7.07 12.05
C GLN A 59 -18.65 6.52 13.33
N ALA A 60 -19.74 7.13 13.82
CA ALA A 60 -20.48 6.64 14.98
C ALA A 60 -21.02 5.22 14.77
N LYS A 61 -21.52 4.89 13.57
CA LYS A 61 -21.94 3.51 13.24
C LYS A 61 -20.77 2.52 13.20
N CYS A 62 -19.60 2.96 12.75
CA CYS A 62 -18.42 2.10 12.76
C CYS A 62 -17.95 1.78 14.19
N LEU A 63 -18.20 2.67 15.16
CA LEU A 63 -17.86 2.43 16.57
C LEU A 63 -18.63 1.27 17.19
N ASP A 64 -19.74 0.83 16.59
CA ASP A 64 -20.46 -0.38 17.02
C ASP A 64 -19.61 -1.66 16.90
N ALA A 65 -18.63 -1.66 15.98
CA ALA A 65 -17.68 -2.77 15.83
C ALA A 65 -16.49 -2.69 16.82
N GLY A 66 -16.22 -1.50 17.37
CA GLY A 66 -15.10 -1.26 18.29
C GLY A 66 -14.59 0.18 18.26
N PRO A 67 -13.70 0.55 19.21
CA PRO A 67 -13.10 1.88 19.24
C PRO A 67 -12.22 2.12 18.00
N ILE A 68 -12.13 3.38 17.55
CA ILE A 68 -11.20 3.83 16.51
C ILE A 68 -10.11 4.68 17.20
N PRO A 69 -8.90 4.15 17.42
CA PRO A 69 -7.74 4.87 17.95
C PRO A 69 -7.31 6.07 17.11
N GLU A 70 -6.46 6.92 17.68
CA GLU A 70 -5.97 8.15 17.03
C GLU A 70 -5.24 7.92 15.70
N ASN A 71 -4.54 6.80 15.57
CA ASN A 71 -3.80 6.42 14.37
C ASN A 71 -4.66 5.63 13.36
N GLU A 72 -5.94 5.43 13.62
CA GLU A 72 -6.87 4.74 12.73
C GLU A 72 -7.90 5.72 12.15
N SER A 73 -8.44 5.40 10.98
CA SER A 73 -9.43 6.24 10.32
C SER A 73 -10.37 5.42 9.45
N VAL A 74 -11.64 5.80 9.43
CA VAL A 74 -12.62 5.22 8.51
C VAL A 74 -12.61 6.02 7.22
N VAL A 75 -12.25 5.34 6.13
CA VAL A 75 -12.32 5.87 4.77
C VAL A 75 -13.43 5.19 3.98
N ARG A 76 -14.06 5.95 3.10
CA ARG A 76 -15.09 5.49 2.18
C ARG A 76 -14.45 5.22 0.83
N LEU A 77 -14.72 4.04 0.30
CA LEU A 77 -14.39 3.63 -1.05
C LEU A 77 -15.69 3.36 -1.84
N PRO A 78 -15.84 3.86 -3.06
CA PRO A 78 -17.05 3.63 -3.84
C PRO A 78 -17.09 2.18 -4.35
N VAL A 79 -18.30 1.60 -4.44
CA VAL A 79 -18.50 0.20 -4.86
C VAL A 79 -17.90 -0.12 -6.24
N ARG A 80 -17.83 0.85 -7.15
CA ARG A 80 -17.19 0.66 -8.47
C ARG A 80 -15.69 0.30 -8.40
N MET A 81 -15.02 0.57 -7.27
CA MET A 81 -13.64 0.13 -7.02
C MET A 81 -13.55 -1.36 -6.58
N ALA A 82 -14.66 -2.10 -6.58
CA ALA A 82 -14.66 -3.51 -6.18
C ALA A 82 -13.73 -4.38 -7.03
N GLU A 83 -13.62 -4.12 -8.35
CA GLU A 83 -12.69 -4.86 -9.21
C GLU A 83 -11.22 -4.56 -8.86
N ALA A 84 -10.90 -3.30 -8.54
CA ALA A 84 -9.57 -2.93 -8.06
C ALA A 84 -9.21 -3.60 -6.71
N LEU A 85 -10.20 -3.74 -5.82
CA LEU A 85 -10.01 -4.50 -4.57
C LEU A 85 -9.74 -5.98 -4.83
N LYS A 86 -10.40 -6.60 -5.82
CA LYS A 86 -10.10 -7.99 -6.18
C LYS A 86 -8.68 -8.12 -6.72
N GLU A 87 -8.27 -7.21 -7.59
CA GLU A 87 -6.93 -7.21 -8.18
C GLU A 87 -5.83 -7.10 -7.13
N VAL A 88 -6.00 -6.22 -6.13
CA VAL A 88 -5.00 -6.11 -5.06
C VAL A 88 -4.93 -7.35 -4.18
N LEU A 89 -6.07 -8.01 -3.92
CA LEU A 89 -6.09 -9.28 -3.19
C LEU A 89 -5.37 -10.38 -3.97
N ASP A 90 -5.58 -10.45 -5.28
CA ASP A 90 -4.90 -11.40 -6.15
C ASP A 90 -3.38 -11.12 -6.21
N ALA A 91 -2.98 -9.84 -6.22
CA ALA A 91 -1.58 -9.44 -6.16
C ALA A 91 -0.92 -9.87 -4.84
N ALA A 92 -1.59 -9.62 -3.71
CA ALA A 92 -1.12 -10.05 -2.40
C ALA A 92 -1.02 -11.58 -2.30
N ALA A 93 -1.99 -12.32 -2.84
CA ALA A 93 -1.96 -13.78 -2.87
C ALA A 93 -0.77 -14.32 -3.67
N ARG A 94 -0.47 -13.71 -4.82
CA ARG A 94 0.74 -14.06 -5.62
C ARG A 94 2.02 -13.76 -4.86
N ALA A 95 2.11 -12.61 -4.19
CA ALA A 95 3.28 -12.24 -3.40
C ALA A 95 3.51 -13.20 -2.21
N ALA A 96 2.45 -13.60 -1.53
CA ALA A 96 2.52 -14.55 -0.42
C ALA A 96 2.96 -15.96 -0.88
N ALA A 97 2.61 -16.39 -2.09
CA ALA A 97 2.99 -17.70 -2.61
C ALA A 97 4.47 -17.82 -3.02
N VAL A 98 5.19 -16.70 -3.13
CA VAL A 98 6.60 -16.65 -3.54
C VAL A 98 7.56 -16.56 -2.34
N ARG A 99 7.04 -16.30 -1.14
CA ARG A 99 7.80 -16.22 0.13
C ARG A 99 7.89 -17.60 0.79
#